data_AF-A0A2E2PGM6-F1
#
_entry.id   AF-A0A2E2PGM6-F1
#
_cell.length_a   1.000
_cell.length_b   1.000
_cell.length_c   1.000
_cell.angle_alpha   90.00
_cell.angle_beta   90.00
_cell.angle_gamma   90.00
#
_symmetry.space_group_name_H-M   'P 1'
#
loop_
_entity.id
_entity.type
_entity.pdbx_description
1 polymer ?
#
loop_
_entity_poly.entity_id
_entity_poly.type
_entity_poly.pdbx_seq_one_letter_code
_entity_poly.pdbx_strand_id
1 'polypeptide(L)'
;MGKILISIFSLSLILGLCIFSVLLLVEKKYLKKIVIEEISKKTDKNISFDEDIKLSFFPNPSISIPKFKILDEENFLEIKTKKLVVFFNWSSVFSSKPRIKLIEVYEPVAKIEIEKQKNNVGIEPHNIFLNVSFKLINSREKKISDLKEKIISHLSIYNMISVLNGSLQYNVNESEHNFTNINLDFKNSDLIEMQGEFFYKNFLSNFIFKTQTNKLDEFNIDLEHFFKQSNNKTKISGKAILLNDNISFKGNLKSKVINYDEIDFINNKITNISFRKPKIYQAAIKDFFISGLQYDIEIKSLVDIFNLSDHQLKNTSFVINANNNFVNIVKLKTNYLNSLVEANLNYSHKSKELNGLATINDFVIPKLLFGETKFDLLGGKTNGVISLESRGEINDFSRLLQNSFVNTKLKINEPVLKGIDINKITENIDNIGNVSDFLNLLNYKNFSGLTKLNIIDVNLNLKSGLLNIEKIITQNKNLFVETTGKYSLKNENLEIFNKINLKTKKLNQLPDFYINLNGNSKKYKVSYNLDNIKKKLFNDTIKNILKKNKGKLKLDNNLLDLLDGSNDSNSNAQKLIDLFVR
;
A
#
# COMPACT_ATOMS: atom_id res chain seq x y z
N MET A 1 35.68 65.44 -27.91
CA MET A 1 34.76 64.37 -27.42
C MET A 1 33.50 64.22 -28.26
N GLY A 2 32.71 65.27 -28.50
CA GLY A 2 31.43 65.17 -29.26
C GLY A 2 31.56 64.57 -30.67
N LYS A 3 32.57 64.95 -31.45
CA LYS A 3 32.80 64.36 -32.80
C LYS A 3 33.15 62.87 -32.76
N ILE A 4 33.88 62.42 -31.74
CA ILE A 4 34.24 60.99 -31.57
C ILE A 4 33.01 60.19 -31.15
N LEU A 5 32.19 60.72 -30.25
CA LEU A 5 30.93 60.09 -29.83
C LEU A 5 29.92 60.01 -30.99
N ILE A 6 29.83 61.07 -31.79
CA ILE A 6 29.01 61.08 -33.02
C ILE A 6 29.55 60.08 -34.02
N SER A 7 30.87 60.01 -34.25
CA SER A 7 31.49 59.02 -35.14
C SER A 7 31.27 57.59 -34.67
N ILE A 8 31.41 57.30 -33.38
CA ILE A 8 31.15 55.98 -32.79
C ILE A 8 29.65 55.64 -32.90
N PHE A 9 28.76 56.60 -32.60
CA PHE A 9 27.33 56.39 -32.72
C PHE A 9 26.91 56.17 -34.18
N SER A 10 27.42 56.96 -35.12
CA SER A 10 27.18 56.77 -36.56
C SER A 10 27.79 55.48 -37.07
N LEU A 11 28.97 55.06 -36.59
CA LEU A 11 29.58 53.79 -36.96
C LEU A 11 28.77 52.62 -36.39
N SER A 12 28.23 52.74 -35.17
CA SER A 12 27.35 51.75 -34.55
C SER A 12 25.98 51.68 -35.23
N LEU A 13 25.46 52.81 -35.70
CA LEU A 13 24.22 52.92 -36.45
C LEU A 13 24.39 52.35 -37.87
N ILE A 14 25.52 52.64 -38.52
CA ILE A 14 25.89 52.09 -39.83
C ILE A 14 26.16 50.60 -39.71
N LEU A 15 26.91 50.12 -38.70
CA LEU A 15 27.05 48.68 -38.45
C LEU A 15 25.69 48.06 -38.14
N GLY A 16 24.86 48.71 -37.35
CA GLY A 16 23.50 48.27 -37.04
C GLY A 16 22.64 48.14 -38.29
N LEU A 17 22.66 49.14 -39.18
CA LEU A 17 21.97 49.16 -40.47
C LEU A 17 22.57 48.16 -41.46
N CYS A 18 23.89 47.97 -41.49
CA CYS A 18 24.55 46.96 -42.30
C CYS A 18 24.18 45.55 -41.85
N ILE A 19 24.21 45.27 -40.53
CA ILE A 19 23.74 44.02 -39.95
C ILE A 19 22.25 43.81 -40.24
N PHE A 20 21.43 44.87 -40.14
CA PHE A 20 20.00 44.84 -40.47
C PHE A 20 19.73 44.61 -41.96
N SER A 21 20.57 45.16 -42.85
CA SER A 21 20.49 44.95 -44.30
C SER A 21 20.97 43.55 -44.72
N VAL A 22 21.98 42.99 -44.06
CA VAL A 22 22.37 41.58 -44.20
C VAL A 22 21.26 40.66 -43.71
N LEU A 23 20.57 41.01 -42.62
CA LEU A 23 19.38 40.32 -42.12
C LEU A 23 18.19 40.37 -43.10
N LEU A 24 18.03 41.46 -43.84
CA LEU A 24 17.03 41.59 -44.93
C LEU A 24 17.40 40.77 -46.18
N LEU A 25 18.69 40.53 -46.41
CA LEU A 25 19.23 39.75 -47.54
C LEU A 25 19.20 38.22 -47.31
N VAL A 26 19.05 37.75 -46.07
CA VAL A 26 18.80 36.33 -45.82
C VAL A 26 17.40 35.98 -46.31
N GLU A 27 17.30 35.46 -47.53
CA GLU A 27 16.03 35.11 -48.15
C GLU A 27 15.24 34.14 -47.26
N LYS A 28 14.03 34.56 -46.87
CA LYS A 28 13.08 33.73 -46.10
C LYS A 28 12.89 32.34 -46.73
N LYS A 29 12.98 32.26 -48.06
CA LYS A 29 12.90 31.01 -48.84
C LYS A 29 14.10 30.09 -48.62
N TYR A 30 15.32 30.62 -48.48
CA TYR A 30 16.53 29.85 -48.25
C TYR A 30 16.55 29.23 -46.84
N LEU A 31 16.24 30.01 -45.81
CA LEU A 31 16.10 29.49 -44.44
C LEU A 31 14.97 28.47 -44.32
N LYS A 32 13.83 28.71 -44.99
CA LYS A 32 12.73 27.75 -45.08
C LYS A 32 13.20 26.42 -45.67
N LYS A 33 13.90 26.44 -46.81
CA LYS A 33 14.41 25.23 -47.47
C LYS A 33 15.40 24.46 -46.58
N ILE A 34 16.34 25.15 -45.95
CA ILE A 34 17.34 24.50 -45.07
C ILE A 34 16.68 23.86 -43.86
N VAL A 35 15.75 24.53 -43.19
CA VAL A 35 15.08 23.93 -42.02
C VAL A 35 14.27 22.70 -42.41
N ILE A 36 13.60 22.74 -43.58
CA ILE A 36 12.87 21.58 -44.09
C ILE A 36 13.82 20.43 -44.38
N GLU A 37 14.88 20.68 -45.14
CA GLU A 37 15.90 19.67 -45.47
C GLU A 37 16.58 19.13 -44.22
N GLU A 38 16.88 19.97 -43.23
CA GLU A 38 17.61 19.55 -42.04
C GLU A 38 16.73 18.80 -41.02
N ILE A 39 15.45 19.17 -40.88
CA ILE A 39 14.51 18.39 -40.06
C ILE A 39 14.18 17.07 -40.78
N SER A 40 13.81 17.10 -42.07
CA SER A 40 13.42 15.90 -42.82
C SER A 40 14.55 14.88 -42.97
N LYS A 41 15.77 15.33 -43.30
CA LYS A 41 16.95 14.47 -43.44
C LYS A 41 17.39 13.84 -42.12
N LYS A 42 17.10 14.49 -40.98
CA LYS A 42 17.45 13.96 -39.66
C LYS A 42 16.37 13.05 -39.07
N THR A 43 15.11 13.20 -39.45
CA THR A 43 14.01 12.41 -38.86
C THR A 43 13.61 11.20 -39.68
N ASP A 44 13.84 11.14 -41.00
CA ASP A 44 13.36 10.03 -41.87
C ASP A 44 11.83 9.79 -41.76
N LYS A 45 11.04 10.84 -41.50
CA LYS A 45 9.58 10.75 -41.27
C LYS A 45 8.81 11.72 -42.16
N ASN A 46 7.54 11.37 -42.41
CA ASN A 46 6.61 12.20 -43.18
C ASN A 46 6.22 13.42 -42.34
N ILE A 47 6.70 14.59 -42.76
CA ILE A 47 6.47 15.87 -42.09
C ILE A 47 5.58 16.75 -42.97
N SER A 48 4.56 17.37 -42.38
CA SER A 48 3.77 18.43 -43.03
C SER A 48 3.52 19.60 -42.08
N PHE A 49 3.35 20.81 -42.63
CA PHE A 49 3.08 22.04 -41.88
C PHE A 49 2.52 23.11 -42.83
N ASP A 50 1.88 24.14 -42.27
CA ASP A 50 1.34 25.28 -43.04
C ASP A 50 2.47 26.15 -43.64
N GLU A 51 2.25 26.72 -44.83
CA GLU A 51 3.29 27.48 -45.53
C GLU A 51 3.69 28.81 -44.85
N ASP A 52 2.86 29.32 -43.94
CA ASP A 52 2.95 30.61 -43.24
C ASP A 52 3.95 30.61 -42.06
N ILE A 53 5.22 30.37 -42.36
CA ILE A 53 6.31 30.38 -41.38
C ILE A 53 6.68 31.82 -40.98
N LYS A 54 6.83 32.08 -39.68
CA LYS A 54 7.26 33.39 -39.14
C LYS A 54 8.74 33.34 -38.73
N LEU A 55 9.50 34.36 -39.12
CA LEU A 55 10.89 34.56 -38.70
C LEU A 55 10.95 35.71 -37.69
N SER A 56 11.70 35.52 -36.60
CA SER A 56 12.12 36.61 -35.72
C SER A 56 13.63 36.55 -35.53
N PHE A 57 14.29 37.69 -35.59
CA PHE A 57 15.74 37.76 -35.42
C PHE A 57 16.16 38.23 -34.03
N PHE A 58 15.29 38.93 -33.30
CA PHE A 58 15.61 39.48 -31.98
C PHE A 58 14.73 38.86 -30.88
N PRO A 59 15.29 38.58 -29.68
CA PRO A 59 16.70 38.69 -29.30
C PRO A 59 17.60 37.56 -29.85
N ASN A 60 17.01 36.43 -30.28
CA ASN A 60 17.71 35.33 -30.97
C ASN A 60 17.00 34.99 -32.30
N PRO A 61 17.73 34.54 -33.33
CA PRO A 61 17.12 34.07 -34.57
C PRO A 61 16.23 32.87 -34.30
N SER A 62 15.00 32.92 -34.78
CA SER A 62 13.99 31.90 -34.55
C SER A 62 13.03 31.74 -35.71
N ILE A 63 12.56 30.51 -35.87
CA ILE A 63 11.63 30.08 -36.91
C ILE A 63 10.40 29.49 -36.23
N SER A 64 9.23 30.07 -36.48
CA SER A 64 7.95 29.63 -35.95
C SER A 64 7.13 28.97 -37.06
N ILE A 65 6.88 27.67 -36.92
CA ILE A 65 6.18 26.83 -37.88
C ILE A 65 4.79 26.48 -37.31
N PRO A 66 3.68 27.02 -37.87
CA PRO A 66 2.33 26.66 -37.43
C PRO A 66 1.90 25.28 -37.95
N LYS A 67 1.00 24.63 -37.20
CA LYS A 67 0.34 23.34 -37.55
C LYS A 67 1.29 22.24 -38.02
N PHE A 68 2.43 22.09 -37.34
CA PHE A 68 3.40 21.07 -37.69
C PHE A 68 2.88 19.67 -37.33
N LYS A 69 3.06 18.72 -38.25
CA LYS A 69 2.56 17.36 -38.17
C LYS A 69 3.66 16.37 -38.54
N ILE A 70 3.82 15.35 -37.70
CA ILE A 70 4.64 14.16 -38.00
C ILE A 70 3.69 12.98 -38.11
N LEU A 71 3.85 12.23 -39.20
CA LEU A 71 3.24 10.92 -39.38
C LEU A 71 4.35 9.86 -39.44
N ASP A 72 4.29 8.95 -38.50
CA ASP A 72 5.11 7.76 -38.47
C ASP A 72 4.22 6.53 -38.65
N GLU A 73 4.05 6.13 -39.91
CA GLU A 73 3.19 5.00 -40.29
C GLU A 73 3.71 3.67 -39.76
N GLU A 74 5.03 3.50 -39.64
CA GLU A 74 5.66 2.29 -39.10
C GLU A 74 5.30 2.08 -37.62
N ASN A 75 5.21 3.17 -36.87
CA ASN A 75 4.98 3.16 -35.43
C ASN A 75 3.55 3.58 -35.04
N PHE A 76 2.66 3.76 -36.02
CA PHE A 76 1.29 4.20 -35.84
C PHE A 76 1.16 5.47 -34.99
N LEU A 77 2.16 6.36 -35.09
CA LEU A 77 2.28 7.56 -34.28
C LEU A 77 1.94 8.78 -35.14
N GLU A 78 0.91 9.51 -34.70
CA GLU A 78 0.58 10.81 -35.25
C GLU A 78 0.87 11.88 -34.19
N ILE A 79 1.76 12.83 -34.51
CA ILE A 79 2.01 14.01 -33.68
C ILE A 79 1.50 15.23 -34.44
N LYS A 80 0.60 15.98 -33.82
CA LYS A 80 0.13 17.30 -34.31
C LYS A 80 0.49 18.35 -33.28
N THR A 81 1.11 19.44 -33.68
CA THR A 81 1.36 20.59 -32.79
C THR A 81 0.75 21.84 -33.40
N LYS A 82 0.26 22.72 -32.52
CA LYS A 82 -0.23 24.05 -32.90
C LYS A 82 0.87 24.92 -33.49
N LYS A 83 2.07 24.85 -32.90
CA LYS A 83 3.22 25.69 -33.26
C LYS A 83 4.52 25.04 -32.79
N LEU A 84 5.49 24.95 -33.68
CA LEU A 84 6.89 24.63 -33.39
C LEU A 84 7.72 25.92 -33.46
N VAL A 85 8.58 26.18 -32.50
CA VAL A 85 9.55 27.30 -32.57
C VAL A 85 10.96 26.76 -32.45
N VAL A 86 11.80 27.04 -33.45
CA VAL A 86 13.20 26.62 -33.48
C VAL A 86 14.08 27.86 -33.34
N PHE A 87 14.87 27.94 -32.27
CA PHE A 87 15.83 29.00 -32.03
C PHE A 87 17.23 28.57 -32.47
N PHE A 88 17.99 29.50 -33.04
CA PHE A 88 19.33 29.26 -33.57
C PHE A 88 20.39 30.08 -32.85
N ASN A 89 21.64 29.65 -32.95
CA ASN A 89 22.78 30.45 -32.54
C ASN A 89 23.07 31.53 -33.59
N TRP A 90 23.20 32.79 -33.16
CA TRP A 90 23.56 33.92 -34.04
C TRP A 90 24.77 33.62 -34.94
N SER A 91 25.86 33.13 -34.35
CA SER A 91 27.10 32.80 -35.08
C SER A 91 26.90 31.76 -36.20
N SER A 92 25.93 30.85 -36.03
CA SER A 92 25.67 29.76 -36.97
C SER A 92 24.79 30.17 -38.16
N VAL A 93 23.96 31.21 -37.99
CA VAL A 93 23.12 31.77 -39.06
C VAL A 93 23.99 32.50 -40.08
N PHE A 94 25.04 33.21 -39.63
CA PHE A 94 25.98 33.92 -40.51
C PHE A 94 26.98 33.00 -41.22
N SER A 95 27.21 31.78 -40.72
CA SER A 95 28.13 30.81 -41.32
C SER A 95 27.45 29.81 -42.28
N SER A 96 26.17 30.05 -42.65
CA SER A 96 25.34 29.17 -43.49
C SER A 96 25.26 27.70 -43.04
N LYS A 97 25.47 27.45 -41.73
CA LYS A 97 25.35 26.14 -41.08
C LYS A 97 24.58 26.31 -39.78
N PRO A 98 23.26 26.56 -39.85
CA PRO A 98 22.46 26.91 -38.68
C PRO A 98 22.52 25.79 -37.64
N ARG A 99 22.91 26.13 -36.41
CA ARG A 99 22.92 25.23 -35.27
C ARG A 99 21.72 25.54 -34.38
N ILE A 100 20.88 24.54 -34.17
CA ILE A 100 19.69 24.63 -33.33
C ILE A 100 20.13 24.76 -31.87
N LYS A 101 19.65 25.81 -31.19
CA LYS A 101 19.87 26.06 -29.77
C LYS A 101 18.74 25.52 -28.90
N LEU A 102 17.49 25.73 -29.32
CA LEU A 102 16.30 25.36 -28.57
C LEU A 102 15.18 25.02 -29.55
N ILE A 103 14.42 23.98 -29.24
CA ILE A 103 13.14 23.68 -29.89
C ILE A 103 12.04 23.77 -28.86
N GLU A 104 11.04 24.60 -29.12
CA GLU A 104 9.80 24.65 -28.32
C GLU A 104 8.65 24.06 -29.13
N VAL A 105 7.96 23.09 -28.55
CA VAL A 105 6.79 22.42 -29.14
C VAL A 105 5.56 22.84 -28.33
N TYR A 106 4.66 23.62 -28.93
CA TYR A 106 3.47 24.13 -28.25
C TYR A 106 2.25 23.26 -28.52
N GLU A 107 1.58 22.86 -27.44
CA GLU A 107 0.35 22.06 -27.44
C GLU A 107 0.43 20.83 -28.38
N PRO A 108 1.48 19.99 -28.32
CA PRO A 108 1.51 18.78 -29.12
C PRO A 108 0.45 17.79 -28.65
N VAL A 109 -0.25 17.19 -29.60
CA VAL A 109 -1.16 16.07 -29.42
C VAL A 109 -0.55 14.87 -30.12
N ALA A 110 -0.06 13.92 -29.34
CA ALA A 110 0.41 12.63 -29.82
C ALA A 110 -0.71 11.60 -29.70
N LYS A 111 -1.02 10.91 -30.80
CA LYS A 111 -2.01 9.82 -30.85
C LYS A 111 -1.37 8.54 -31.36
N ILE A 112 -1.68 7.44 -30.70
CA ILE A 112 -1.22 6.11 -31.05
C ILE A 112 -2.43 5.19 -31.17
N GLU A 113 -2.73 4.78 -32.40
CA GLU A 113 -3.90 3.96 -32.74
C GLU A 113 -3.51 2.48 -32.93
N ILE A 114 -3.64 1.68 -31.86
CA ILE A 114 -3.26 0.25 -31.86
C ILE A 114 -4.37 -0.64 -32.47
N GLU A 115 -5.61 -0.16 -32.59
CA GLU A 115 -6.80 -1.00 -32.88
C GLU A 115 -7.01 -1.39 -34.35
N LYS A 116 -6.23 -0.87 -35.32
CA LYS A 116 -6.43 -1.17 -36.76
C LYS A 116 -5.97 -2.57 -37.22
N GLN A 117 -5.56 -3.45 -36.32
CA GLN A 117 -5.01 -4.77 -36.67
C GLN A 117 -5.99 -5.96 -36.66
N LYS A 118 -7.31 -5.77 -36.52
CA LYS A 118 -8.24 -6.92 -36.67
C LYS A 118 -8.34 -7.46 -38.11
N ASN A 119 -7.95 -6.69 -39.14
CA ASN A 119 -8.29 -7.03 -40.53
C ASN A 119 -7.12 -7.22 -41.53
N ASN A 120 -5.86 -7.04 -41.13
CA ASN A 120 -4.72 -7.28 -42.04
C ASN A 120 -3.91 -8.49 -41.60
N VAL A 121 -3.92 -9.50 -42.48
CA VAL A 121 -3.25 -10.79 -42.40
C VAL A 121 -1.78 -10.65 -42.02
N GLY A 122 -1.35 -11.38 -40.98
CA GLY A 122 0.03 -11.85 -40.84
C GLY A 122 1.01 -11.02 -40.02
N ILE A 123 0.61 -9.94 -39.35
CA ILE A 123 1.51 -9.23 -38.43
C ILE A 123 1.31 -9.80 -37.02
N GLU A 124 2.27 -10.59 -36.57
CA GLU A 124 2.28 -11.03 -35.18
C GLU A 124 2.37 -9.82 -34.22
N PRO A 125 1.67 -9.85 -33.08
CA PRO A 125 1.60 -8.74 -32.12
C PRO A 125 2.91 -8.43 -31.38
N HIS A 126 4.05 -8.93 -31.85
CA HIS A 126 5.39 -8.75 -31.27
C HIS A 126 5.95 -7.32 -31.41
N ASN A 127 5.30 -6.42 -32.14
CA ASN A 127 5.88 -5.11 -32.49
C ASN A 127 5.19 -3.89 -31.85
N ILE A 128 4.29 -4.07 -30.89
CA ILE A 128 3.56 -2.94 -30.30
C ILE A 128 4.20 -2.54 -28.97
N PHE A 129 5.44 -2.09 -29.06
CA PHE A 129 5.97 -1.17 -28.08
C PHE A 129 5.43 0.22 -28.37
N LEU A 130 5.15 1.00 -27.33
CA LEU A 130 5.06 2.44 -27.44
C LEU A 130 6.42 2.96 -27.98
N ASN A 131 6.57 2.96 -29.31
CA ASN A 131 7.61 3.66 -30.06
C ASN A 131 7.35 5.17 -30.01
N VAL A 132 7.15 5.73 -28.80
CA VAL A 132 7.41 7.15 -28.48
C VAL A 132 8.90 7.34 -28.15
N SER A 133 9.71 6.49 -28.74
CA SER A 133 11.09 6.77 -29.03
C SER A 133 11.14 7.34 -30.43
N PHE A 134 11.72 8.52 -30.58
CA PHE A 134 12.33 8.92 -31.85
C PHE A 134 13.23 7.75 -32.31
N LYS A 135 12.73 6.88 -33.20
CA LYS A 135 13.45 5.78 -33.85
C LYS A 135 14.37 4.93 -32.94
N LEU A 136 13.96 4.51 -31.73
CA LEU A 136 14.83 3.65 -30.87
C LEU A 136 14.69 2.16 -31.04
N ILE A 137 13.65 1.60 -31.68
CA ILE A 137 13.49 0.13 -31.67
C ILE A 137 13.09 -0.36 -33.06
N ASN A 138 14.09 -0.82 -33.81
CA ASN A 138 13.89 -1.86 -34.80
C ASN A 138 14.26 -3.17 -34.11
N SER A 139 13.34 -4.14 -34.07
CA SER A 139 13.28 -5.30 -33.18
C SER A 139 14.36 -6.39 -33.38
N ARG A 140 15.59 -6.01 -33.74
CA ARG A 140 16.74 -6.92 -33.89
C ARG A 140 17.87 -6.72 -32.88
N GLU A 141 17.87 -5.62 -32.12
CA GLU A 141 18.92 -5.33 -31.15
C GLU A 141 18.47 -5.76 -29.74
N LYS A 142 19.18 -6.74 -29.17
CA LYS A 142 18.79 -7.42 -27.92
C LYS A 142 19.39 -6.82 -26.65
N LYS A 143 20.23 -5.78 -26.72
CA LYS A 143 21.03 -5.29 -25.58
C LYS A 143 20.79 -3.81 -25.27
N ILE A 144 20.75 -3.48 -23.98
CA ILE A 144 20.66 -2.08 -23.47
C ILE A 144 21.82 -1.19 -23.99
N SER A 145 22.99 -1.78 -24.29
CA SER A 145 24.14 -1.07 -24.87
C SER A 145 23.84 -0.39 -26.20
N ASP A 146 23.02 -1.01 -27.04
CA ASP A 146 22.75 -0.54 -28.40
C ASP A 146 21.74 0.62 -28.39
N LEU A 147 20.80 0.57 -27.42
CA LEU A 147 19.89 1.68 -27.11
C LEU A 147 20.66 2.92 -26.64
N LYS A 148 21.69 2.74 -25.80
CA LYS A 148 22.53 3.83 -25.30
C LYS A 148 23.20 4.59 -26.45
N GLU A 149 23.81 3.89 -27.41
CA GLU A 149 24.49 4.51 -28.56
C GLU A 149 23.52 5.29 -29.46
N LYS A 150 22.29 4.80 -29.63
CA LYS A 150 21.26 5.50 -30.41
C LYS A 150 20.63 6.69 -29.69
N ILE A 151 20.44 6.60 -28.37
CA ILE A 151 20.02 7.74 -27.55
C ILE A 151 21.07 8.86 -27.65
N ILE A 152 22.37 8.51 -27.58
CA ILE A 152 23.47 9.47 -27.79
C ILE A 152 23.36 10.13 -29.16
N SER A 153 23.20 9.35 -30.23
CA SER A 153 23.20 9.88 -31.59
C SER A 153 22.02 10.82 -31.88
N HIS A 154 20.85 10.60 -31.27
CA HIS A 154 19.68 11.46 -31.47
C HIS A 154 19.63 12.66 -30.52
N LEU A 155 20.02 12.49 -29.25
CA LEU A 155 20.02 13.58 -28.27
C LEU A 155 21.17 14.57 -28.48
N SER A 156 22.32 14.12 -29.02
CA SER A 156 23.47 14.98 -29.35
C SER A 156 23.18 16.06 -30.40
N ILE A 157 22.05 15.96 -31.11
CA ILE A 157 21.65 16.90 -32.17
C ILE A 157 21.09 18.21 -31.58
N TYR A 158 20.53 18.19 -30.37
CA TYR A 158 19.79 19.31 -29.80
C TYR A 158 20.34 19.72 -28.43
N ASN A 159 20.63 21.00 -28.24
CA ASN A 159 21.06 21.53 -26.94
C ASN A 159 19.91 21.58 -25.93
N MET A 160 18.69 21.91 -26.39
CA MET A 160 17.51 22.00 -25.53
C MET A 160 16.22 21.73 -26.32
N ILE A 161 15.29 21.00 -25.71
CA ILE A 161 13.94 20.75 -26.24
C ILE A 161 12.94 21.01 -25.12
N SER A 162 11.91 21.80 -25.39
CA SER A 162 10.81 22.09 -24.46
C SER A 162 9.47 21.73 -25.10
N VAL A 163 8.67 20.92 -24.41
CA VAL A 163 7.26 20.64 -24.73
C VAL A 163 6.40 21.44 -23.77
N LEU A 164 5.46 22.22 -24.32
CA LEU A 164 4.60 23.09 -23.55
C LEU A 164 3.15 22.66 -23.74
N ASN A 165 2.50 22.26 -22.65
CA ASN A 165 1.09 21.88 -22.58
C ASN A 165 0.67 20.78 -23.58
N GLY A 166 1.48 19.72 -23.69
CA GLY A 166 1.21 18.58 -24.56
C GLY A 166 0.14 17.62 -24.03
N SER A 167 -0.25 16.69 -24.89
CA SER A 167 -1.11 15.56 -24.56
C SER A 167 -0.69 14.32 -25.36
N LEU A 168 -0.85 13.16 -24.73
CA LEU A 168 -0.59 11.84 -25.32
C LEU A 168 -1.82 10.97 -25.07
N GLN A 169 -2.35 10.40 -26.14
CA GLN A 169 -3.48 9.47 -26.12
C GLN A 169 -3.07 8.16 -26.82
N TYR A 170 -3.28 7.03 -26.14
CA TYR A 170 -3.10 5.72 -26.75
C TYR A 170 -4.11 4.71 -26.22
N ASN A 171 -4.49 3.72 -27.03
CA ASN A 171 -5.47 2.69 -26.66
C ASN A 171 -4.79 1.33 -26.53
N VAL A 172 -4.98 0.64 -25.40
CA VAL A 172 -4.49 -0.73 -25.18
C VAL A 172 -5.64 -1.58 -24.65
N ASN A 173 -5.97 -2.68 -25.35
CA ASN A 173 -7.05 -3.61 -24.96
C ASN A 173 -8.38 -2.92 -24.64
N GLU A 174 -8.89 -2.07 -25.54
CA GLU A 174 -10.15 -1.34 -25.38
C GLU A 174 -10.12 -0.31 -24.22
N SER A 175 -8.97 -0.11 -23.56
CA SER A 175 -8.75 0.91 -22.54
C SER A 175 -7.98 2.10 -23.12
N GLU A 176 -8.59 3.27 -23.05
CA GLU A 176 -7.98 4.53 -23.47
C GLU A 176 -7.08 5.11 -22.37
N HIS A 177 -5.85 5.44 -22.71
CA HIS A 177 -4.86 6.05 -21.82
C HIS A 177 -4.59 7.48 -22.23
N ASN A 178 -4.76 8.39 -21.27
CA ASN A 178 -4.75 9.83 -21.54
C ASN A 178 -3.82 10.60 -20.59
N PHE A 179 -2.77 11.17 -21.16
CA PHE A 179 -1.85 12.08 -20.53
C PHE A 179 -2.12 13.50 -21.05
N THR A 180 -2.21 14.47 -20.15
CA THR A 180 -2.51 15.87 -20.49
C THR A 180 -1.65 16.80 -19.66
N ASN A 181 -1.59 18.08 -20.06
CA ASN A 181 -0.76 19.09 -19.41
C ASN A 181 0.71 18.66 -19.34
N ILE A 182 1.20 18.00 -20.40
CA ILE A 182 2.57 17.50 -20.48
C ILE A 182 3.49 18.70 -20.71
N ASN A 183 4.28 19.05 -19.72
CA ASN A 183 5.36 20.01 -19.82
C ASN A 183 6.68 19.27 -19.65
N LEU A 184 7.57 19.30 -20.63
CA LEU A 184 8.85 18.59 -20.58
C LEU A 184 9.96 19.53 -21.00
N ASP A 185 11.05 19.58 -20.25
CA ASP A 185 12.28 20.23 -20.66
C ASP A 185 13.39 19.18 -20.69
N PHE A 186 14.11 19.13 -21.80
CA PHE A 186 15.31 18.34 -21.97
C PHE A 186 16.45 19.29 -22.30
N LYS A 187 17.59 19.12 -21.62
CA LYS A 187 18.79 19.90 -21.82
C LYS A 187 19.98 18.96 -21.97
N ASN A 188 20.67 19.11 -23.09
CA ASN A 188 21.89 18.39 -23.38
C ASN A 188 23.09 19.32 -23.17
N SER A 189 23.81 19.09 -22.08
CA SER A 189 25.08 19.74 -21.74
C SER A 189 26.00 18.72 -21.09
N ASP A 190 27.14 19.14 -20.52
CA ASP A 190 28.04 18.25 -19.77
C ASP A 190 27.31 17.42 -18.69
N LEU A 191 26.23 18.00 -18.15
CA LEU A 191 25.19 17.30 -17.42
C LEU A 191 23.92 17.27 -18.29
N ILE A 192 23.42 16.07 -18.59
CA ILE A 192 22.12 15.89 -19.25
C ILE A 192 21.04 16.01 -18.19
N GLU A 193 20.06 16.88 -18.41
CA GLU A 193 18.94 17.11 -17.50
C GLU A 193 17.63 16.93 -18.27
N MET A 194 16.69 16.20 -17.67
CA MET A 194 15.33 16.13 -18.16
C MET A 194 14.39 16.34 -16.98
N GLN A 195 13.44 17.24 -17.13
CA GLN A 195 12.44 17.51 -16.12
C GLN A 195 11.07 17.62 -16.79
N GLY A 196 10.03 17.35 -16.03
CA GLY A 196 8.70 17.52 -16.58
C GLY A 196 7.59 17.30 -15.59
N GLU A 197 6.41 17.67 -16.03
CA GLU A 197 5.15 17.51 -15.34
C GLU A 197 4.11 16.95 -16.29
N PHE A 198 3.28 16.04 -15.83
CA PHE A 198 2.12 15.58 -16.59
C PHE A 198 0.99 15.11 -15.68
N PHE A 199 -0.24 15.31 -16.14
CA PHE A 199 -1.43 14.74 -15.54
C PHE A 199 -1.83 13.45 -16.26
N TYR A 200 -1.93 12.35 -15.52
CA TYR A 200 -2.43 11.09 -16.06
C TYR A 200 -3.87 10.87 -15.64
N LYS A 201 -4.80 10.99 -16.60
CA LYS A 201 -6.25 10.94 -16.34
C LYS A 201 -6.69 9.62 -15.72
N ASN A 202 -6.11 8.50 -16.15
CA ASN A 202 -6.52 7.16 -15.70
C ASN A 202 -6.21 6.93 -14.21
N PHE A 203 -5.14 7.53 -13.69
CA PHE A 203 -4.78 7.48 -12.26
C PHE A 203 -5.32 8.69 -11.49
N LEU A 204 -5.96 9.64 -12.17
CA LEU A 204 -6.37 10.92 -11.59
C LEU A 204 -5.24 11.58 -10.79
N SER A 205 -4.03 11.58 -11.35
CA SER A 205 -2.81 11.92 -10.63
C SER A 205 -1.90 12.81 -11.46
N ASN A 206 -1.20 13.72 -10.79
CA ASN A 206 -0.17 14.56 -11.39
C ASN A 206 1.21 14.04 -11.01
N PHE A 207 2.14 14.06 -11.96
CA PHE A 207 3.50 13.60 -11.77
C PHE A 207 4.45 14.72 -12.15
N ILE A 208 5.42 14.99 -11.28
CA ILE A 208 6.52 15.91 -11.55
C ILE A 208 7.80 15.10 -11.40
N PHE A 209 8.67 15.14 -12.40
CA PHE A 209 9.92 14.41 -12.36
C PHE A 209 11.09 15.29 -12.77
N LYS A 210 12.27 14.92 -12.28
CA LYS A 210 13.55 15.44 -12.69
C LYS A 210 14.55 14.30 -12.73
N THR A 211 15.28 14.17 -13.82
CA THR A 211 16.37 13.22 -13.97
C THR A 211 17.62 13.94 -14.46
N GLN A 212 18.76 13.56 -13.90
CA GLN A 212 20.06 14.14 -14.22
C GLN A 212 21.09 13.05 -14.39
N THR A 213 21.96 13.20 -15.38
CA THR A 213 23.04 12.24 -15.63
C THR A 213 24.26 12.90 -16.27
N ASN A 214 25.44 12.46 -15.86
CA ASN A 214 26.72 12.71 -16.55
C ASN A 214 27.22 11.48 -17.31
N LYS A 215 26.53 10.33 -17.17
CA LYS A 215 26.88 9.03 -17.75
C LYS A 215 25.59 8.27 -18.03
N LEU A 216 25.34 7.91 -19.28
CA LEU A 216 24.07 7.29 -19.70
C LEU A 216 23.77 5.90 -19.12
N ASP A 217 24.61 5.38 -18.24
CA ASP A 217 24.35 4.15 -17.48
C ASP A 217 23.87 4.47 -16.06
N GLU A 218 23.80 5.75 -15.66
CA GLU A 218 23.54 6.19 -14.31
C GLU A 218 22.66 7.45 -14.30
N PHE A 219 21.53 7.41 -13.62
CA PHE A 219 20.57 8.52 -13.57
C PHE A 219 20.20 8.82 -12.13
N ASN A 220 20.38 10.07 -11.72
CA ASN A 220 19.74 10.58 -10.51
C ASN A 220 18.29 10.92 -10.86
N ILE A 221 17.34 10.36 -10.13
CA ILE A 221 15.90 10.49 -10.39
C ILE A 221 15.25 11.10 -9.16
N ASP A 222 14.45 12.14 -9.37
CA ASP A 222 13.49 12.70 -8.44
C ASP A 222 12.10 12.63 -9.07
N LEU A 223 11.13 12.07 -8.36
CA LEU A 223 9.74 11.93 -8.80
C LEU A 223 8.81 12.34 -7.65
N GLU A 224 7.92 13.28 -7.91
CA GLU A 224 6.81 13.64 -7.05
C GLU A 224 5.49 13.21 -7.70
N HIS A 225 4.68 12.46 -6.96
CA HIS A 225 3.37 12.00 -7.41
C HIS A 225 2.30 12.59 -6.49
N PHE A 226 1.39 13.37 -7.08
CA PHE A 226 0.29 14.03 -6.41
C PHE A 226 -1.02 13.30 -6.68
N PHE A 227 -1.66 12.83 -5.61
CA PHE A 227 -2.96 12.18 -5.66
C PHE A 227 -4.05 13.25 -5.60
N LYS A 228 -4.87 13.35 -6.66
CA LYS A 228 -5.88 14.42 -6.75
C LYS A 228 -6.98 14.30 -5.68
N GLN A 229 -7.32 13.08 -5.27
CA GLN A 229 -8.43 12.84 -4.34
C GLN A 229 -8.13 13.31 -2.91
N SER A 230 -6.88 13.19 -2.46
CA SER A 230 -6.48 13.47 -1.09
C SER A 230 -5.58 14.70 -0.92
N ASN A 231 -5.18 15.35 -2.02
CA ASN A 231 -4.16 16.40 -2.02
C ASN A 231 -2.85 15.95 -1.34
N ASN A 232 -2.56 14.65 -1.37
CA ASN A 232 -1.36 14.06 -0.83
C ASN A 232 -0.29 13.96 -1.92
N LYS A 233 0.97 13.94 -1.47
CA LYS A 233 2.09 13.70 -2.37
C LYS A 233 3.06 12.67 -1.82
N THR A 234 3.54 11.82 -2.70
CA THR A 234 4.67 10.93 -2.46
C THR A 234 5.87 11.45 -3.24
N LYS A 235 7.05 11.43 -2.61
CA LYS A 235 8.32 11.77 -3.25
C LYS A 235 9.24 10.57 -3.25
N ILE A 236 9.73 10.20 -4.43
CA ILE A 236 10.73 9.16 -4.63
C ILE A 236 11.97 9.83 -5.19
N SER A 237 13.13 9.58 -4.58
CA SER A 237 14.41 10.14 -5.01
C SER A 237 15.48 9.05 -4.95
N GLY A 238 16.38 8.97 -5.92
CA GLY A 238 17.36 7.90 -5.93
C GLY A 238 18.24 7.89 -7.17
N LYS A 239 19.01 6.81 -7.30
CA LYS A 239 19.92 6.57 -8.40
C LYS A 239 19.52 5.28 -9.12
N ALA A 240 19.25 5.39 -10.41
CA ALA A 240 19.07 4.26 -11.30
C ALA A 240 20.39 3.95 -12.02
N ILE A 241 20.71 2.67 -12.19
CA ILE A 241 21.86 2.21 -12.97
C ILE A 241 21.35 1.21 -14.01
N LEU A 242 21.77 1.42 -15.26
CA LEU A 242 21.41 0.63 -16.44
C LEU A 242 22.67 0.00 -17.01
N LEU A 243 22.91 -1.29 -16.77
CA LEU A 243 24.12 -2.00 -17.21
C LEU A 243 23.77 -3.40 -17.72
N ASN A 244 24.19 -3.76 -18.94
CA ASN A 244 24.17 -5.13 -19.47
C ASN A 244 22.87 -5.90 -19.17
N ASP A 245 21.72 -5.33 -19.56
CA ASP A 245 20.38 -5.89 -19.35
C ASP A 245 19.93 -5.95 -17.88
N ASN A 246 20.61 -5.24 -16.97
CA ASN A 246 20.23 -5.07 -15.58
C ASN A 246 19.83 -3.62 -15.27
N ILE A 247 18.69 -3.46 -14.60
CA ILE A 247 18.21 -2.18 -14.06
C ILE A 247 18.29 -2.25 -12.55
N SER A 248 19.13 -1.44 -11.92
CA SER A 248 19.09 -1.28 -10.47
C SER A 248 18.59 0.10 -10.10
N PHE A 249 17.77 0.20 -9.07
CA PHE A 249 17.31 1.47 -8.51
C PHE A 249 17.50 1.45 -7.00
N LYS A 250 18.24 2.43 -6.48
CA LYS A 250 18.37 2.64 -5.04
C LYS A 250 17.85 4.02 -4.67
N GLY A 251 16.85 4.07 -3.82
CA GLY A 251 16.17 5.33 -3.52
C GLY A 251 15.54 5.41 -2.15
N ASN A 252 14.97 6.58 -1.90
CA ASN A 252 14.21 6.93 -0.71
C ASN A 252 12.82 7.39 -1.13
N LEU A 253 11.80 6.85 -0.47
CA LEU A 253 10.41 7.29 -0.57
C LEU A 253 10.05 8.08 0.70
N LYS A 254 9.48 9.27 0.52
CA LYS A 254 8.94 10.09 1.60
C LYS A 254 7.51 10.49 1.31
N SER A 255 6.63 10.37 2.30
CA SER A 255 5.27 10.88 2.22
C SER A 255 4.76 11.33 3.59
N LYS A 256 3.93 12.37 3.62
CA LYS A 256 3.20 12.75 4.84
C LYS A 256 2.01 11.81 5.07
N VAL A 257 1.28 11.48 4.01
CA VAL A 257 0.12 10.61 4.07
C VAL A 257 0.10 9.70 2.86
N ILE A 258 -0.13 8.42 3.09
CA ILE A 258 -0.45 7.44 2.06
C ILE A 258 -1.80 6.82 2.39
N ASN A 259 -2.70 6.79 1.42
CA ASN A 259 -3.95 6.04 1.54
C ASN A 259 -3.85 4.74 0.73
N TYR A 260 -4.05 3.61 1.38
CA TYR A 260 -4.07 2.30 0.73
C TYR A 260 -5.10 2.23 -0.39
N ASP A 261 -6.29 2.80 -0.22
CA ASP A 261 -7.36 2.73 -1.21
C ASP A 261 -6.97 3.45 -2.52
N GLU A 262 -6.15 4.51 -2.43
CA GLU A 262 -5.60 5.20 -3.61
C GLU A 262 -4.55 4.36 -4.32
N ILE A 263 -3.69 3.67 -3.55
CA ILE A 263 -2.71 2.72 -4.10
C ILE A 263 -3.44 1.56 -4.77
N ASP A 264 -4.45 1.00 -4.12
CA ASP A 264 -5.25 -0.11 -4.63
C ASP A 264 -6.02 0.31 -5.90
N PHE A 265 -6.59 1.52 -5.94
CA PHE A 265 -7.20 2.07 -7.14
C PHE A 265 -6.21 2.12 -8.32
N ILE A 266 -5.00 2.65 -8.10
CA ILE A 266 -3.96 2.71 -9.13
C ILE A 266 -3.53 1.30 -9.54
N ASN A 267 -3.31 0.41 -8.57
CA ASN A 267 -2.92 -0.98 -8.82
C ASN A 267 -3.98 -1.70 -9.66
N ASN A 268 -5.26 -1.56 -9.33
CA ASN A 268 -6.37 -2.12 -10.09
C ASN A 268 -6.40 -1.59 -11.53
N LYS A 269 -6.09 -0.31 -11.75
CA LYS A 269 -5.94 0.25 -13.11
C LYS A 269 -4.74 -0.35 -13.84
N ILE A 270 -3.61 -0.56 -13.17
CA ILE A 270 -2.42 -1.23 -13.74
C ILE A 270 -2.69 -2.70 -14.05
N THR A 271 -3.39 -3.43 -13.18
CA THR A 271 -3.77 -4.83 -13.44
C THR A 271 -4.85 -4.93 -14.53
N ASN A 272 -5.65 -3.89 -14.75
CA ASN A 272 -6.56 -3.87 -15.91
C ASN A 272 -5.82 -3.53 -17.22
N ILE A 273 -4.68 -2.85 -17.13
CA ILE A 273 -3.74 -2.71 -18.25
C ILE A 273 -3.02 -4.04 -18.53
N SER A 274 -3.00 -4.99 -17.58
CA SER A 274 -2.14 -6.16 -17.64
C SER A 274 -2.76 -7.49 -17.14
N PHE A 275 -2.83 -8.47 -18.05
CA PHE A 275 -2.81 -9.94 -17.78
C PHE A 275 -4.11 -10.72 -17.51
N ARG A 276 -5.32 -10.20 -17.70
CA ARG A 276 -6.55 -11.03 -17.64
C ARG A 276 -7.02 -11.54 -19.01
N LYS A 277 -6.21 -12.39 -19.67
CA LYS A 277 -6.60 -13.55 -20.52
C LYS A 277 -5.42 -14.08 -21.39
N PRO A 278 -5.12 -15.40 -21.38
CA PRO A 278 -3.98 -15.96 -22.09
C PRO A 278 -4.35 -16.40 -23.52
N LYS A 279 -3.58 -15.91 -24.48
CA LYS A 279 -3.08 -16.64 -25.68
C LYS A 279 -2.20 -15.75 -26.57
N ILE A 280 -2.28 -14.43 -26.43
CA ILE A 280 -1.46 -13.47 -27.20
C ILE A 280 -0.35 -12.83 -26.34
N TYR A 281 -0.46 -12.92 -25.01
CA TYR A 281 0.40 -12.23 -24.05
C TYR A 281 1.79 -12.81 -23.81
N GLN A 282 2.10 -14.01 -24.33
CA GLN A 282 3.46 -14.56 -24.21
C GLN A 282 4.46 -13.98 -25.22
N ALA A 283 3.98 -13.22 -26.21
CA ALA A 283 4.79 -12.56 -27.22
C ALA A 283 5.18 -11.14 -26.77
N ALA A 284 4.20 -10.24 -26.65
CA ALA A 284 4.46 -8.80 -26.59
C ALA A 284 5.04 -8.27 -25.25
N ILE A 285 4.75 -8.89 -24.10
CA ILE A 285 5.30 -8.44 -22.80
C ILE A 285 6.58 -9.19 -22.41
N LYS A 286 6.80 -10.36 -23.01
CA LYS A 286 8.12 -11.02 -22.99
C LYS A 286 9.18 -10.18 -23.73
N ASP A 287 8.73 -9.26 -24.58
CA ASP A 287 9.57 -8.28 -25.22
C ASP A 287 9.63 -6.96 -24.42
N PHE A 288 8.53 -6.47 -23.81
CA PHE A 288 8.52 -5.20 -23.04
C PHE A 288 9.47 -5.21 -21.84
N PHE A 289 9.45 -6.31 -21.08
CA PHE A 289 10.60 -6.69 -20.27
C PHE A 289 11.40 -7.61 -21.16
N ILE A 290 12.46 -7.10 -21.81
CA ILE A 290 13.39 -7.90 -22.62
C ILE A 290 13.50 -9.26 -21.95
N SER A 291 13.10 -10.34 -22.60
CA SER A 291 13.18 -11.67 -21.99
C SER A 291 14.63 -11.90 -21.52
N GLY A 292 14.90 -11.76 -20.21
CA GLY A 292 16.25 -11.72 -19.64
C GLY A 292 16.63 -10.48 -18.81
N LEU A 293 15.83 -9.41 -18.82
CA LEU A 293 16.10 -8.18 -18.07
C LEU A 293 16.03 -8.44 -16.57
N GLN A 294 17.15 -8.28 -15.87
CA GLN A 294 17.18 -8.39 -14.41
C GLN A 294 16.92 -7.02 -13.80
N TYR A 295 16.14 -6.97 -12.73
CA TYR A 295 15.94 -5.74 -11.99
C TYR A 295 16.29 -5.94 -10.52
N ASP A 296 16.79 -4.88 -9.89
CA ASP A 296 17.09 -4.85 -8.45
C ASP A 296 16.72 -3.49 -7.88
N ILE A 297 15.65 -3.45 -7.09
CA ILE A 297 15.05 -2.23 -6.56
C ILE A 297 15.20 -2.26 -5.04
N GLU A 298 15.85 -1.24 -4.47
CA GLU A 298 15.92 -0.98 -3.03
C GLU A 298 15.32 0.41 -2.73
N ILE A 299 14.21 0.46 -1.99
CA ILE A 299 13.55 1.72 -1.62
C ILE A 299 13.40 1.82 -0.10
N LYS A 300 14.08 2.78 0.51
CA LYS A 300 13.92 3.13 1.92
C LYS A 300 12.76 4.09 2.08
N SER A 301 11.70 3.67 2.78
CA SER A 301 10.43 4.39 2.85
C SER A 301 10.22 5.00 4.23
N LEU A 302 9.75 6.23 4.25
CA LEU A 302 9.32 6.97 5.45
C LEU A 302 7.96 7.61 5.18
N VAL A 303 6.97 7.29 6.01
CA VAL A 303 5.58 7.72 5.85
C VAL A 303 5.02 8.16 7.20
N ASP A 304 4.62 9.42 7.36
CA ASP A 304 4.12 9.90 8.66
C ASP A 304 2.79 9.26 9.03
N ILE A 305 1.87 9.11 8.06
CA ILE A 305 0.56 8.48 8.24
C ILE A 305 0.28 7.54 7.06
N PHE A 306 0.01 6.27 7.35
CA PHE A 306 -0.44 5.29 6.38
C PHE A 306 -1.85 4.84 6.76
N ASN A 307 -2.84 5.20 5.94
CA ASN A 307 -4.25 4.86 6.15
C ASN A 307 -4.55 3.51 5.49
N LEU A 308 -5.07 2.58 6.29
CA LEU A 308 -5.57 1.26 5.90
C LEU A 308 -7.07 1.22 6.19
N SER A 309 -7.87 1.78 5.28
CA SER A 309 -9.32 1.95 5.49
C SER A 309 -9.62 2.65 6.83
N ASP A 310 -10.20 1.93 7.81
CA ASP A 310 -10.55 2.47 9.13
C ASP A 310 -9.38 2.53 10.13
N HIS A 311 -8.19 2.06 9.73
CA HIS A 311 -7.02 1.99 10.59
C HIS A 311 -5.93 2.96 10.15
N GLN A 312 -5.24 3.54 11.12
CA GLN A 312 -4.13 4.46 10.88
C GLN A 312 -2.83 3.93 11.50
N LEU A 313 -1.81 3.82 10.66
CA LEU A 313 -0.44 3.53 11.04
C LEU A 313 0.35 4.83 11.04
N LYS A 314 1.08 5.13 12.11
CA LYS A 314 1.83 6.39 12.27
C LYS A 314 3.34 6.14 12.26
N ASN A 315 4.10 7.07 11.71
CA ASN A 315 5.57 7.04 11.65
C ASN A 315 6.08 5.70 11.09
N THR A 316 5.55 5.32 9.94
CA THR A 316 5.83 4.05 9.27
C THR A 316 7.13 4.14 8.48
N SER A 317 8.09 3.27 8.79
CA SER A 317 9.34 3.13 8.04
C SER A 317 9.55 1.68 7.61
N PHE A 318 10.06 1.45 6.41
CA PHE A 318 10.38 0.11 5.90
C PHE A 318 11.33 0.20 4.72
N VAL A 319 11.93 -0.93 4.32
CA VAL A 319 12.71 -1.03 3.08
C VAL A 319 12.06 -2.05 2.17
N ILE A 320 11.74 -1.64 0.93
CA ILE A 320 11.31 -2.56 -0.14
C ILE A 320 12.56 -3.01 -0.88
N ASN A 321 12.77 -4.33 -0.98
CA ASN A 321 13.72 -4.92 -1.90
C ASN A 321 12.95 -5.77 -2.91
N ALA A 322 13.07 -5.49 -4.21
CA ALA A 322 12.35 -6.23 -5.25
C ALA A 322 13.28 -6.57 -6.41
N ASN A 323 13.22 -7.83 -6.86
CA ASN A 323 13.90 -8.33 -8.05
C ASN A 323 13.09 -9.43 -8.72
N ASN A 324 13.61 -10.02 -9.80
CA ASN A 324 12.93 -11.07 -10.55
C ASN A 324 12.50 -12.29 -9.71
N ASN A 325 13.15 -12.52 -8.57
CA ASN A 325 12.92 -13.70 -7.74
C ASN A 325 12.02 -13.43 -6.54
N PHE A 326 12.07 -12.22 -5.96
CA PHE A 326 11.34 -11.91 -4.73
C PHE A 326 10.93 -10.44 -4.60
N VAL A 327 9.97 -10.21 -3.69
CA VAL A 327 9.65 -8.91 -3.10
C VAL A 327 9.72 -9.04 -1.58
N ASN A 328 10.58 -8.24 -0.95
CA ASN A 328 10.75 -8.19 0.49
C ASN A 328 10.37 -6.81 1.03
N ILE A 329 9.66 -6.79 2.14
CA ILE A 329 9.52 -5.62 3.00
C ILE A 329 10.29 -5.95 4.28
N VAL A 330 11.39 -5.26 4.53
CA VAL A 330 12.24 -5.51 5.71
C VAL A 330 12.28 -4.30 6.61
N LYS A 331 12.51 -4.56 7.91
CA LYS A 331 12.58 -3.54 8.96
C LYS A 331 11.35 -2.63 8.96
N LEU A 332 10.17 -3.20 8.69
CA LEU A 332 8.93 -2.46 8.86
C LEU A 332 8.81 -2.09 10.33
N LYS A 333 8.56 -0.82 10.59
CA LYS A 333 8.37 -0.26 11.92
C LYS A 333 7.25 0.77 11.84
N THR A 334 6.24 0.66 12.69
CA THR A 334 5.11 1.58 12.70
C THR A 334 4.46 1.66 14.07
N ASN A 335 3.79 2.78 14.34
CA ASN A 335 2.97 2.96 15.53
C ASN A 335 1.50 2.72 15.18
N TYR A 336 0.90 1.69 15.77
CA TYR A 336 -0.52 1.38 15.68
C TYR A 336 -1.15 1.45 17.07
N LEU A 337 -2.20 2.25 17.26
CA LEU A 337 -2.83 2.47 18.57
C LEU A 337 -1.80 2.75 19.70
N ASN A 338 -0.88 3.69 19.44
CA ASN A 338 0.23 4.08 20.34
C ASN A 338 1.22 2.96 20.69
N SER A 339 1.24 1.89 19.90
CA SER A 339 2.03 0.70 20.17
C SER A 339 2.99 0.44 19.01
N LEU A 340 4.18 -0.03 19.33
CA LEU A 340 5.19 -0.30 18.32
C LEU A 340 4.94 -1.67 17.68
N VAL A 341 4.80 -1.67 16.35
CA VAL A 341 4.71 -2.88 15.53
C VAL A 341 5.93 -2.93 14.62
N GLU A 342 6.64 -4.05 14.66
CA GLU A 342 7.76 -4.31 13.76
C GLU A 342 7.46 -5.55 12.92
N ALA A 343 7.82 -5.55 11.63
CA ALA A 343 7.56 -6.69 10.77
C ALA A 343 8.59 -6.87 9.65
N ASN A 344 8.66 -8.10 9.14
CA ASN A 344 9.32 -8.43 7.88
C ASN A 344 8.39 -9.32 7.07
N LEU A 345 8.33 -9.08 5.75
CA LEU A 345 7.55 -9.85 4.79
C LEU A 345 8.45 -10.22 3.61
N ASN A 346 8.30 -11.44 3.11
CA ASN A 346 9.01 -11.96 1.94
C ASN A 346 8.02 -12.70 1.05
N TYR A 347 7.97 -12.31 -0.22
CA TYR A 347 7.23 -13.02 -1.26
C TYR A 347 8.20 -13.55 -2.32
N SER A 348 8.17 -14.86 -2.55
CA SER A 348 8.93 -15.53 -3.60
C SER A 348 8.07 -15.70 -4.86
N HIS A 349 8.50 -15.11 -5.99
CA HIS A 349 7.80 -15.25 -7.27
C HIS A 349 7.79 -16.71 -7.76
N LYS A 350 8.90 -17.43 -7.54
CA LYS A 350 9.07 -18.82 -8.02
C LYS A 350 8.18 -19.80 -7.27
N SER A 351 8.21 -19.75 -5.94
CA SER A 351 7.40 -20.67 -5.11
C SER A 351 5.97 -20.16 -4.87
N LYS A 352 5.70 -18.88 -5.19
CA LYS A 352 4.43 -18.19 -4.90
C LYS A 352 4.10 -18.22 -3.40
N GLU A 353 5.13 -18.12 -2.57
CA GLU A 353 5.02 -18.21 -1.11
C GLU A 353 5.24 -16.83 -0.50
N LEU A 354 4.34 -16.47 0.42
CA LEU A 354 4.40 -15.27 1.25
C LEU A 354 4.69 -15.70 2.68
N ASN A 355 5.80 -15.23 3.24
CA ASN A 355 6.18 -15.47 4.62
C ASN A 355 6.32 -14.12 5.35
N GLY A 356 5.89 -14.08 6.60
CA GLY A 356 5.89 -12.88 7.42
C GLY A 356 6.18 -13.17 8.87
N LEU A 357 6.88 -12.25 9.53
CA LEU A 357 7.06 -12.25 10.96
C LEU A 357 6.83 -10.83 11.47
N ALA A 358 5.88 -10.67 12.38
CA ALA A 358 5.60 -9.41 13.05
C ALA A 358 5.76 -9.57 14.56
N THR A 359 6.29 -8.54 15.21
CA THR A 359 6.33 -8.39 16.65
C THR A 359 5.51 -7.18 17.06
N ILE A 360 4.79 -7.33 18.17
CA ILE A 360 4.00 -6.28 18.79
C ILE A 360 4.58 -6.09 20.18
N ASN A 361 4.98 -4.86 20.50
CA ASN A 361 5.57 -4.53 21.79
C ASN A 361 4.72 -3.50 22.52
N ASP A 362 4.47 -3.77 23.81
CA ASP A 362 3.73 -2.90 24.73
C ASP A 362 2.38 -2.41 24.20
N PHE A 363 1.65 -3.25 23.46
CA PHE A 363 0.34 -2.86 22.94
C PHE A 363 -0.68 -2.72 24.05
N VAL A 364 -1.22 -1.51 24.21
CA VAL A 364 -2.18 -1.21 25.28
C VAL A 364 -3.58 -1.60 24.83
N ILE A 365 -4.22 -2.48 25.59
CA ILE A 365 -5.60 -2.90 25.29
C ILE A 365 -6.53 -1.68 25.43
N PRO A 366 -7.34 -1.37 24.40
CA PRO A 366 -8.33 -0.29 24.46
C PRO A 366 -9.30 -0.49 25.63
N LYS A 367 -9.76 0.62 26.24
CA LYS A 367 -10.72 0.60 27.36
C LYS A 367 -12.09 0.01 27.04
N LEU A 368 -12.39 -0.23 25.76
CA LEU A 368 -13.68 -0.74 25.29
C LEU A 368 -13.41 -1.80 24.23
N LEU A 369 -12.61 -2.82 24.56
CA LEU A 369 -12.23 -3.86 23.61
C LEU A 369 -13.47 -4.61 23.07
N PHE A 370 -14.40 -4.94 23.96
CA PHE A 370 -15.67 -5.60 23.60
C PHE A 370 -16.88 -4.65 23.61
N GLY A 371 -16.66 -3.33 23.70
CA GLY A 371 -17.71 -2.31 23.81
C GLY A 371 -18.17 -2.04 25.24
N GLU A 372 -19.32 -1.39 25.42
CA GLU A 372 -19.89 -1.08 26.75
C GLU A 372 -20.57 -2.30 27.41
N THR A 373 -19.88 -3.44 27.43
CA THR A 373 -20.39 -4.68 28.01
C THR A 373 -20.23 -4.71 29.53
N LYS A 374 -21.06 -5.54 30.20
CA LYS A 374 -20.95 -5.82 31.64
C LYS A 374 -19.59 -6.46 31.98
N PHE A 375 -19.12 -7.34 31.10
CA PHE A 375 -17.84 -8.04 31.21
C PHE A 375 -16.91 -7.59 30.08
N ASP A 376 -15.72 -7.11 30.43
CA ASP A 376 -14.75 -6.59 29.46
C ASP A 376 -13.31 -6.79 29.98
N LEU A 377 -12.32 -6.59 29.11
CA LEU A 377 -10.90 -6.62 29.45
C LEU A 377 -10.31 -5.23 29.25
N LEU A 378 -9.80 -4.64 30.33
CA LEU A 378 -9.32 -3.27 30.37
C LEU A 378 -7.81 -3.23 30.60
N GLY A 379 -7.11 -2.38 29.84
CA GLY A 379 -5.69 -2.12 30.02
C GLY A 379 -4.82 -3.37 29.90
N GLY A 380 -3.61 -3.29 30.47
CA GLY A 380 -2.58 -4.31 30.26
C GLY A 380 -1.74 -4.04 29.01
N LYS A 381 -0.54 -4.63 29.00
CA LYS A 381 0.44 -4.48 27.93
C LYS A 381 0.63 -5.81 27.21
N THR A 382 0.33 -5.82 25.93
CA THR A 382 0.42 -6.99 25.06
C THR A 382 1.76 -6.99 24.34
N ASN A 383 2.52 -8.07 24.53
CA ASN A 383 3.72 -8.36 23.77
C ASN A 383 3.48 -9.65 22.99
N GLY A 384 3.98 -9.75 21.76
CA GLY A 384 3.76 -10.97 21.02
C GLY A 384 4.41 -11.05 19.66
N VAL A 385 4.32 -12.24 19.09
CA VAL A 385 4.87 -12.59 17.78
C VAL A 385 3.76 -13.20 16.94
N ILE A 386 3.66 -12.75 15.71
CA ILE A 386 2.74 -13.23 14.69
C ILE A 386 3.58 -13.71 13.51
N SER A 387 3.45 -14.98 13.13
CA SER A 387 4.07 -15.52 11.92
C SER A 387 2.98 -15.83 10.89
N LEU A 388 3.19 -15.39 9.65
CA LEU A 388 2.32 -15.64 8.51
C LEU A 388 3.06 -16.52 7.51
N GLU A 389 2.38 -17.54 7.02
CA GLU A 389 2.78 -18.31 5.85
C GLU A 389 1.58 -18.41 4.92
N SER A 390 1.76 -18.21 3.62
CA SER A 390 0.69 -18.35 2.63
C SER A 390 1.26 -18.74 1.28
N ARG A 391 0.42 -19.35 0.44
CA ARG A 391 0.78 -19.71 -0.94
C ARG A 391 -0.31 -19.24 -1.91
N GLY A 392 0.09 -18.50 -2.93
CA GLY A 392 -0.81 -17.93 -3.93
C GLY A 392 -0.13 -16.85 -4.76
N GLU A 393 -0.75 -16.48 -5.87
CA GLU A 393 -0.28 -15.34 -6.64
C GLU A 393 -0.58 -14.05 -5.89
N ILE A 394 0.36 -13.10 -5.90
CA ILE A 394 0.21 -11.80 -5.22
C ILE A 394 -1.02 -11.01 -5.70
N ASN A 395 -1.47 -11.27 -6.93
CA ASN A 395 -2.65 -10.64 -7.55
C ASN A 395 -3.98 -11.35 -7.22
N ASP A 396 -3.95 -12.47 -6.50
CA ASP A 396 -5.12 -13.23 -6.04
C ASP A 396 -5.16 -13.26 -4.51
N PHE A 397 -5.46 -12.08 -3.94
CA PHE A 397 -5.48 -11.88 -2.49
C PHE A 397 -6.48 -12.82 -1.79
N SER A 398 -7.62 -13.09 -2.41
CA SER A 398 -8.60 -14.05 -1.90
C SER A 398 -8.01 -15.45 -1.70
N ARG A 399 -7.22 -15.93 -2.68
CA ARG A 399 -6.54 -17.22 -2.58
C ARG A 399 -5.39 -17.19 -1.57
N LEU A 400 -4.65 -16.09 -1.49
CA LEU A 400 -3.64 -15.90 -0.44
C LEU A 400 -4.25 -15.96 0.97
N LEU A 401 -5.41 -15.33 1.19
CA LEU A 401 -6.10 -15.41 2.47
C LEU A 401 -6.60 -16.83 2.77
N GLN A 402 -7.19 -17.52 1.80
CA GLN A 402 -7.68 -18.90 1.97
C GLN A 402 -6.56 -19.91 2.29
N ASN A 403 -5.37 -19.68 1.74
CA ASN A 403 -4.20 -20.53 1.96
C ASN A 403 -3.30 -20.02 3.09
N SER A 404 -3.72 -18.98 3.82
CA SER A 404 -2.95 -18.44 4.91
C SER A 404 -2.96 -19.36 6.13
N PHE A 405 -1.79 -19.48 6.72
CA PHE A 405 -1.53 -20.05 8.02
C PHE A 405 -0.90 -18.96 8.88
N VAL A 406 -1.56 -18.58 9.96
CA VAL A 406 -1.07 -17.55 10.89
C VAL A 406 -0.92 -18.18 12.25
N ASN A 407 0.28 -18.16 12.83
CA ASN A 407 0.48 -18.50 14.24
C ASN A 407 0.71 -17.24 15.05
N THR A 408 0.13 -17.19 16.22
CA THR A 408 0.16 -16.02 17.08
C THR A 408 0.41 -16.44 18.51
N LYS A 409 1.46 -15.88 19.11
CA LYS A 409 1.78 -16.01 20.54
C LYS A 409 1.79 -14.63 21.17
N LEU A 410 0.83 -14.35 22.04
CA LEU A 410 0.73 -13.08 22.75
C LEU A 410 0.80 -13.31 24.25
N LYS A 411 1.32 -12.33 24.97
CA LYS A 411 1.37 -12.25 26.41
C LYS A 411 0.87 -10.89 26.84
N ILE A 412 -0.23 -10.88 27.58
CA ILE A 412 -0.86 -9.68 28.11
C ILE A 412 -0.51 -9.58 29.58
N ASN A 413 0.30 -8.60 29.95
CA ASN A 413 0.71 -8.37 31.33
C ASN A 413 -0.27 -7.44 32.04
N GLU A 414 -0.64 -7.81 33.27
CA GLU A 414 -1.45 -7.00 34.18
C GLU A 414 -2.80 -6.46 33.62
N PRO A 415 -3.57 -7.23 32.84
CA PRO A 415 -4.87 -6.75 32.38
C PRO A 415 -5.89 -6.75 33.52
N VAL A 416 -6.95 -5.97 33.38
CA VAL A 416 -8.04 -5.87 34.37
C VAL A 416 -9.33 -6.45 33.79
N LEU A 417 -9.84 -7.50 34.41
CA LEU A 417 -11.15 -8.05 34.10
C LEU A 417 -12.26 -7.21 34.74
N LYS A 418 -13.16 -6.66 33.92
CA LYS A 418 -14.34 -5.92 34.35
C LYS A 418 -15.53 -6.86 34.54
N GLY A 419 -16.35 -6.55 35.54
CA GLY A 419 -17.63 -7.24 35.81
C GLY A 419 -17.52 -8.41 36.77
N ILE A 420 -16.30 -8.80 37.17
CA ILE A 420 -16.04 -9.90 38.11
C ILE A 420 -14.97 -9.45 39.10
N ASP A 421 -15.28 -9.52 40.40
CA ASP A 421 -14.33 -9.38 41.50
C ASP A 421 -14.05 -10.76 42.11
N ILE A 422 -12.94 -11.36 41.68
CA ILE A 422 -12.55 -12.72 42.09
C ILE A 422 -12.15 -12.75 43.56
N ASN A 423 -11.57 -11.68 44.09
CA ASN A 423 -11.20 -11.62 45.50
C ASN A 423 -12.46 -11.61 46.38
N LYS A 424 -13.46 -10.81 46.00
CA LYS A 424 -14.75 -10.83 46.70
C LYS A 424 -15.45 -12.17 46.57
N ILE A 425 -15.40 -12.82 45.41
CA ILE A 425 -15.96 -14.17 45.23
C ILE A 425 -15.27 -15.17 46.15
N THR A 426 -13.93 -15.16 46.22
CA THR A 426 -13.19 -16.13 47.05
C THR A 426 -13.34 -15.85 48.54
N GLU A 427 -13.42 -14.58 48.96
CA GLU A 427 -13.78 -14.19 50.33
C GLU A 427 -15.20 -14.60 50.71
N ASN A 428 -16.17 -14.43 49.81
CA ASN A 428 -17.54 -14.88 50.03
C ASN A 428 -17.61 -16.40 50.16
N ILE A 429 -16.85 -17.16 49.36
CA ILE A 429 -16.74 -18.63 49.49
C ILE A 429 -16.15 -19.02 50.86
N ASP A 430 -15.13 -18.29 51.32
CA ASP A 430 -14.55 -18.54 52.65
C ASP A 430 -15.53 -18.21 53.78
N ASN A 431 -16.45 -17.26 53.59
CA ASN A 431 -17.32 -16.74 54.64
C ASN A 431 -18.77 -17.26 54.61
N ILE A 432 -19.08 -18.31 53.84
CA ILE A 432 -20.43 -18.88 53.79
C ILE A 432 -20.82 -19.39 55.19
N GLY A 433 -21.77 -18.69 55.83
CA GLY A 433 -22.28 -19.02 57.16
C GLY A 433 -23.70 -19.59 57.14
N ASN A 434 -24.48 -19.27 56.10
CA ASN A 434 -25.87 -19.71 55.95
C ASN A 434 -26.22 -20.02 54.48
N VAL A 435 -27.44 -20.49 54.22
CA VAL A 435 -27.90 -20.87 52.86
C VAL A 435 -28.08 -19.66 51.94
N SER A 436 -28.45 -18.50 52.48
CA SER A 436 -28.60 -17.26 51.72
C SER A 436 -27.26 -16.82 51.13
N ASP A 437 -26.18 -16.87 51.92
CA ASP A 437 -24.81 -16.58 51.48
C ASP A 437 -24.41 -17.48 50.30
N PHE A 438 -24.75 -18.77 50.40
CA PHE A 438 -24.46 -19.75 49.36
C PHE A 438 -25.24 -19.50 48.05
N LEU A 439 -26.52 -19.13 48.13
CA LEU A 439 -27.32 -18.85 46.93
C LEU A 439 -26.94 -17.52 46.28
N ASN A 440 -26.58 -16.51 47.07
CA ASN A 440 -26.09 -15.24 46.56
C ASN A 440 -24.80 -15.37 45.76
N LEU A 441 -23.93 -16.33 46.11
CA LEU A 441 -22.72 -16.68 45.37
C LEU A 441 -23.02 -17.25 43.96
N LEU A 442 -24.15 -17.94 43.79
CA LEU A 442 -24.52 -18.61 42.54
C LEU A 442 -25.22 -17.68 41.53
N ASN A 443 -25.70 -16.51 41.98
CA ASN A 443 -26.43 -15.59 41.13
C ASN A 443 -25.49 -14.65 40.34
N TYR A 444 -25.25 -14.97 39.07
CA TYR A 444 -24.39 -14.19 38.16
C TYR A 444 -24.84 -12.73 37.96
N LYS A 445 -26.12 -12.40 38.25
CA LYS A 445 -26.60 -11.00 38.21
C LYS A 445 -25.84 -10.14 39.22
N ASN A 446 -25.41 -10.74 40.34
CA ASN A 446 -24.66 -10.08 41.41
C ASN A 446 -23.17 -9.84 41.06
N PHE A 447 -22.67 -10.43 39.98
CA PHE A 447 -21.27 -10.23 39.56
C PHE A 447 -21.08 -8.79 39.08
N SER A 448 -20.10 -8.13 39.68
CA SER A 448 -19.69 -6.76 39.40
C SER A 448 -18.26 -6.55 39.93
N GLY A 449 -17.67 -5.39 39.67
CA GLY A 449 -16.33 -5.03 40.16
C GLY A 449 -15.22 -5.29 39.13
N LEU A 450 -13.97 -5.25 39.60
CA LEU A 450 -12.77 -5.35 38.79
C LEU A 450 -11.81 -6.37 39.40
N THR A 451 -11.20 -7.22 38.57
CA THR A 451 -10.09 -8.09 38.99
C THR A 451 -8.84 -7.78 38.18
N LYS A 452 -7.75 -7.44 38.86
CA LYS A 452 -6.42 -7.40 38.24
C LYS A 452 -5.93 -8.83 38.00
N LEU A 453 -5.59 -9.16 36.77
CA LEU A 453 -4.96 -10.43 36.42
C LEU A 453 -3.44 -10.23 36.40
N ASN A 454 -2.67 -11.29 36.63
CA ASN A 454 -1.22 -11.22 36.51
C ASN A 454 -0.82 -11.26 35.04
N ILE A 455 -1.41 -12.20 34.30
CA ILE A 455 -1.04 -12.51 32.92
C ILE A 455 -2.21 -13.18 32.18
N ILE A 456 -2.27 -12.93 30.87
CA ILE A 456 -2.99 -13.76 29.91
C ILE A 456 -2.00 -14.19 28.82
N ASP A 457 -1.68 -15.48 28.76
CA ASP A 457 -0.89 -16.06 27.67
C ASP A 457 -1.84 -16.60 26.60
N VAL A 458 -1.63 -16.24 25.35
CA VAL A 458 -2.51 -16.53 24.22
C VAL A 458 -1.70 -17.22 23.13
N ASN A 459 -2.11 -18.42 22.73
CA ASN A 459 -1.56 -19.15 21.60
C ASN A 459 -2.70 -19.53 20.64
N LEU A 460 -2.67 -18.95 19.44
CA LEU A 460 -3.69 -19.10 18.41
C LEU A 460 -3.04 -19.52 17.09
N ASN A 461 -3.76 -20.31 16.31
CA ASN A 461 -3.44 -20.52 14.90
C ASN A 461 -4.67 -20.21 14.04
N LEU A 462 -4.47 -19.66 12.85
CA LEU A 462 -5.49 -19.47 11.84
C LEU A 462 -5.09 -20.31 10.64
N LYS A 463 -5.95 -21.22 10.20
CA LYS A 463 -5.73 -22.02 8.99
C LYS A 463 -7.00 -22.05 8.16
N SER A 464 -6.91 -21.60 6.91
CA SER A 464 -8.03 -21.65 5.96
C SER A 464 -9.35 -21.08 6.50
N GLY A 465 -9.26 -19.94 7.21
CA GLY A 465 -10.42 -19.27 7.79
C GLY A 465 -10.96 -19.87 9.10
N LEU A 466 -10.29 -20.88 9.67
CA LEU A 466 -10.58 -21.44 10.99
C LEU A 466 -9.52 -20.98 11.99
N LEU A 467 -9.91 -20.17 12.96
CA LEU A 467 -9.08 -19.75 14.08
C LEU A 467 -9.15 -20.82 15.17
N ASN A 468 -8.09 -21.58 15.39
CA ASN A 468 -7.98 -22.50 16.53
C ASN A 468 -7.33 -21.78 17.71
N ILE A 469 -8.03 -21.85 18.84
CA ILE A 469 -7.52 -21.44 20.14
C ILE A 469 -6.81 -22.65 20.72
N GLU A 470 -5.51 -22.77 20.43
CA GLU A 470 -4.70 -23.88 20.95
C GLU A 470 -4.66 -23.83 22.47
N LYS A 471 -4.40 -22.65 23.02
CA LYS A 471 -4.38 -22.42 24.46
C LYS A 471 -4.46 -20.94 24.80
N ILE A 472 -5.34 -20.57 25.72
CA ILE A 472 -5.28 -19.30 26.45
C ILE A 472 -5.19 -19.63 27.94
N ILE A 473 -4.20 -19.06 28.63
CA ILE A 473 -4.01 -19.22 30.08
C ILE A 473 -4.22 -17.87 30.74
N THR A 474 -5.22 -17.76 31.61
CA THR A 474 -5.47 -16.56 32.43
C THR A 474 -5.17 -16.87 33.89
N GLN A 475 -4.38 -16.03 34.56
CA GLN A 475 -3.98 -16.26 35.94
C GLN A 475 -4.09 -15.02 36.83
N ASN A 476 -4.51 -15.26 38.06
CA ASN A 476 -4.39 -14.39 39.23
C ASN A 476 -4.06 -15.29 40.44
N LYS A 477 -3.67 -14.70 41.58
CA LYS A 477 -3.52 -15.39 42.87
C LYS A 477 -4.62 -16.43 43.17
N ASN A 478 -5.88 -16.12 42.87
CA ASN A 478 -7.05 -16.94 43.25
C ASN A 478 -7.75 -17.64 42.06
N LEU A 479 -7.29 -17.41 40.82
CA LEU A 479 -7.94 -17.92 39.60
C LEU A 479 -6.89 -18.46 38.63
N PHE A 480 -7.16 -19.63 38.08
CA PHE A 480 -6.53 -20.15 36.88
C PHE A 480 -7.60 -20.57 35.88
N VAL A 481 -7.51 -20.08 34.64
CA VAL A 481 -8.38 -20.49 33.54
C VAL A 481 -7.53 -20.96 32.38
N GLU A 482 -7.86 -22.13 31.85
CA GLU A 482 -7.32 -22.65 30.59
C GLU A 482 -8.45 -22.75 29.58
N THR A 483 -8.29 -22.03 28.46
CA THR A 483 -9.28 -21.98 27.39
C THR A 483 -8.71 -22.59 26.12
N THR A 484 -9.49 -23.45 25.46
CA THR A 484 -9.20 -24.02 24.14
C THR A 484 -10.44 -23.94 23.27
N GLY A 485 -10.28 -24.12 21.96
CA GLY A 485 -11.45 -24.10 21.08
C GLY A 485 -11.13 -23.73 19.64
N LYS A 486 -12.18 -23.34 18.92
CA LYS A 486 -12.10 -22.89 17.54
C LYS A 486 -13.20 -21.90 17.20
N TYR A 487 -12.92 -21.04 16.24
CA TYR A 487 -13.84 -20.07 15.66
C TYR A 487 -13.73 -20.07 14.14
N SER A 488 -14.86 -20.26 13.46
CA SER A 488 -14.92 -20.18 11.99
C SER A 488 -15.20 -18.74 11.58
N LEU A 489 -14.26 -18.09 10.88
CA LEU A 489 -14.44 -16.73 10.35
C LEU A 489 -15.58 -16.68 9.31
N LYS A 490 -15.77 -17.76 8.55
CA LYS A 490 -16.78 -17.83 7.48
C LYS A 490 -18.20 -18.02 8.01
N ASN A 491 -18.37 -18.95 8.94
CA ASN A 491 -19.70 -19.32 9.45
C ASN A 491 -20.06 -18.58 10.74
N GLU A 492 -19.13 -17.79 11.27
CA GLU A 492 -19.22 -17.08 12.57
C GLU A 492 -19.56 -18.03 13.74
N ASN A 493 -19.24 -19.32 13.63
CA ASN A 493 -19.51 -20.32 14.66
C ASN A 493 -18.31 -20.48 15.59
N LEU A 494 -18.56 -20.54 16.89
CA LEU A 494 -17.58 -20.74 17.94
C LEU A 494 -17.85 -22.03 18.72
N GLU A 495 -16.77 -22.67 19.14
CA GLU A 495 -16.76 -23.78 20.08
C GLU A 495 -15.58 -23.53 21.03
N ILE A 496 -15.88 -23.08 22.25
CA ILE A 496 -14.88 -22.65 23.23
C ILE A 496 -15.09 -23.44 24.52
N PHE A 497 -14.03 -24.03 25.02
CA PHE A 497 -14.00 -24.80 26.26
C PHE A 497 -13.14 -24.06 27.27
N ASN A 498 -13.71 -23.75 28.43
CA ASN A 498 -12.99 -23.09 29.52
C ASN A 498 -12.92 -24.03 30.71
N LYS A 499 -11.71 -24.39 31.12
CA LYS A 499 -11.43 -25.12 32.35
C LYS A 499 -11.03 -24.10 33.42
N ILE A 500 -11.78 -24.05 34.51
CA ILE A 500 -11.61 -23.03 35.56
C ILE A 500 -11.23 -23.71 36.88
N ASN A 501 -10.19 -23.19 37.51
CA ASN A 501 -9.76 -23.55 38.85
C ASN A 501 -9.77 -22.30 39.75
N LEU A 502 -10.41 -22.42 40.91
CA LEU A 502 -10.48 -21.35 41.92
C LEU A 502 -9.76 -21.78 43.20
N LYS A 503 -9.07 -20.83 43.83
CA LYS A 503 -8.37 -21.02 45.10
C LYS A 503 -8.85 -19.99 46.11
N THR A 504 -9.17 -20.43 47.32
CA THR A 504 -9.58 -19.57 48.43
C THR A 504 -8.62 -19.74 49.62
N LYS A 505 -8.77 -18.95 50.69
CA LYS A 505 -7.90 -19.12 51.88
C LYS A 505 -8.24 -20.40 52.65
N LYS A 506 -9.51 -20.80 52.72
CA LYS A 506 -9.94 -22.04 53.41
C LYS A 506 -9.77 -23.28 52.54
N LEU A 507 -9.85 -23.14 51.21
CA LEU A 507 -9.81 -24.25 50.26
C LEU A 507 -8.70 -23.98 49.23
N ASN A 508 -7.53 -24.58 49.49
CA ASN A 508 -6.34 -24.43 48.65
C ASN A 508 -6.53 -24.99 47.22
N GLN A 509 -7.55 -25.81 46.99
CA GLN A 509 -7.90 -26.30 45.65
C GLN A 509 -9.39 -26.68 45.59
N LEU A 510 -10.21 -25.86 44.95
CA LEU A 510 -11.55 -26.29 44.53
C LEU A 510 -11.43 -27.22 43.31
N PRO A 511 -12.35 -28.19 43.14
CA PRO A 511 -12.40 -29.00 41.93
C PRO A 511 -12.55 -28.12 40.70
N ASP A 512 -11.91 -28.52 39.61
CA ASP A 512 -12.07 -27.86 38.33
C ASP A 512 -13.54 -27.93 37.87
N PHE A 513 -13.99 -26.87 37.23
CA PHE A 513 -15.30 -26.81 36.57
C PHE A 513 -15.15 -26.25 35.16
N TYR A 514 -16.15 -26.53 34.32
CA TYR A 514 -16.06 -26.23 32.90
C TYR A 514 -17.20 -25.32 32.45
N ILE A 515 -16.87 -24.35 31.60
CA ILE A 515 -17.84 -23.50 30.90
C ILE A 515 -17.59 -23.63 29.41
N ASN A 516 -18.58 -24.11 28.67
CA ASN A 516 -18.49 -24.31 27.24
C ASN A 516 -19.42 -23.33 26.52
N LEU A 517 -18.90 -22.71 25.47
CA LEU A 517 -19.62 -21.82 24.57
C LEU A 517 -19.71 -22.52 23.21
N ASN A 518 -20.92 -22.69 22.68
CA ASN A 518 -21.11 -23.33 21.37
C ASN A 518 -22.24 -22.66 20.58
N GLY A 519 -22.02 -22.40 19.30
CA GLY A 519 -23.03 -21.91 18.36
C GLY A 519 -22.53 -20.71 17.55
N ASN A 520 -23.46 -19.95 17.00
CA ASN A 520 -23.13 -18.74 16.26
C ASN A 520 -22.73 -17.61 17.23
N SER A 521 -21.73 -16.81 16.88
CA SER A 521 -21.21 -15.72 17.73
C SER A 521 -22.24 -14.68 18.15
N LYS A 522 -23.32 -14.49 17.38
CA LYS A 522 -24.44 -13.59 17.73
C LYS A 522 -25.48 -14.26 18.64
N LYS A 523 -25.55 -15.60 18.62
CA LYS A 523 -26.53 -16.43 19.35
C LYS A 523 -25.90 -17.76 19.77
N TYR A 524 -24.99 -17.71 20.74
CA TYR A 524 -24.32 -18.91 21.27
C TYR A 524 -25.05 -19.45 22.50
N LYS A 525 -24.89 -20.74 22.75
CA LYS A 525 -25.33 -21.40 23.98
C LYS A 525 -24.17 -21.49 24.95
N VAL A 526 -24.46 -21.33 26.24
CA VAL A 526 -23.52 -21.54 27.34
C VAL A 526 -23.95 -22.78 28.10
N SER A 527 -23.05 -23.75 28.27
CA SER A 527 -23.25 -24.90 29.14
C SER A 527 -22.21 -24.92 30.24
N TYR A 528 -22.63 -25.36 31.42
CA TYR A 528 -21.81 -25.36 32.62
C TYR A 528 -21.73 -26.79 33.16
N ASN A 529 -20.53 -27.31 33.36
CA ASN A 529 -20.30 -28.52 34.14
C ASN A 529 -19.77 -28.13 35.51
N LEU A 530 -20.68 -28.06 36.48
CA LEU A 530 -20.41 -27.60 37.84
C LEU A 530 -20.56 -28.72 38.87
N ASP A 531 -20.78 -29.97 38.46
CA ASP A 531 -21.24 -31.02 39.38
C ASP A 531 -20.23 -31.29 40.51
N ASN A 532 -18.95 -31.33 40.17
CA ASN A 532 -17.88 -31.57 41.14
C ASN A 532 -17.74 -30.40 42.11
N ILE A 533 -17.79 -29.16 41.62
CA ILE A 533 -17.67 -27.97 42.48
C ILE A 533 -18.93 -27.77 43.32
N LYS A 534 -20.13 -28.01 42.77
CA LYS A 534 -21.41 -28.03 43.50
C LYS A 534 -21.36 -29.07 44.62
N LYS A 535 -20.98 -30.31 44.33
CA LYS A 535 -20.87 -31.38 45.34
C LYS A 535 -19.86 -31.03 46.43
N LYS A 536 -18.71 -30.47 46.07
CA LYS A 536 -17.68 -30.09 47.06
C LYS A 536 -18.14 -28.94 47.94
N LEU A 537 -18.66 -27.86 47.35
CA LEU A 537 -19.21 -26.74 48.10
C LEU A 537 -20.40 -27.16 48.97
N PHE A 538 -21.31 -27.98 48.46
CA PHE A 538 -22.43 -28.51 49.24
C PHE A 538 -21.94 -29.36 50.42
N ASN A 539 -21.04 -30.33 50.17
CA ASN A 539 -20.53 -31.22 51.20
C ASN A 539 -19.71 -30.49 52.28
N ASP A 540 -18.86 -29.55 51.88
CA ASP A 540 -18.01 -28.83 52.83
C ASP A 540 -18.75 -27.69 53.53
N THR A 541 -19.82 -27.16 52.93
CA THR A 541 -20.49 -25.95 53.44
C THR A 541 -21.84 -26.26 54.05
N ILE A 542 -22.78 -26.86 53.31
CA ILE A 542 -24.14 -27.15 53.81
C ILE A 542 -24.09 -28.18 54.95
N LYS A 543 -23.29 -29.25 54.83
CA LYS A 543 -23.15 -30.21 55.94
C LYS A 543 -22.55 -29.57 57.19
N ASN A 544 -21.62 -28.64 57.03
CA ASN A 544 -21.01 -27.94 58.17
C ASN A 544 -21.98 -26.94 58.81
N ILE A 545 -22.78 -26.22 58.02
CA ILE A 545 -23.87 -25.36 58.52
C ILE A 545 -24.89 -26.19 59.30
N LEU A 546 -25.33 -27.32 58.72
CA LEU A 546 -26.26 -28.25 59.38
C LEU A 546 -25.69 -28.82 60.68
N LYS A 547 -24.42 -29.23 60.70
CA LYS A 547 -23.75 -29.71 61.92
C LYS A 547 -23.68 -28.62 63.00
N LYS A 548 -23.30 -27.39 62.65
CA LYS A 548 -23.22 -26.26 63.58
C LYS A 548 -24.60 -25.85 64.14
N ASN A 549 -25.64 -25.92 63.31
CA ASN A 549 -26.98 -25.47 63.68
C ASN A 549 -27.91 -26.60 64.18
N LYS A 550 -27.35 -27.73 64.64
CA LYS A 550 -28.10 -28.91 65.13
C LYS A 550 -29.20 -29.38 64.15
N GLY A 551 -28.91 -29.35 62.86
CA GLY A 551 -29.81 -29.82 61.80
C GLY A 551 -30.95 -28.86 61.43
N LYS A 552 -31.04 -27.66 62.01
CA LYS A 552 -32.06 -26.66 61.66
C LYS A 552 -31.51 -25.64 60.65
N LEU A 553 -32.19 -25.49 59.52
CA LEU A 553 -31.94 -24.43 58.54
C LEU A 553 -32.96 -23.32 58.74
N LYS A 554 -32.50 -22.10 59.02
CA LYS A 554 -33.34 -20.91 58.96
C LYS A 554 -33.21 -20.37 57.53
N LEU A 555 -34.25 -20.56 56.72
CA LEU A 555 -34.33 -19.99 55.38
C LEU A 555 -34.96 -18.59 55.50
N ASP A 556 -34.35 -17.62 54.83
CA ASP A 556 -34.86 -16.25 54.82
C ASP A 556 -36.02 -16.13 53.81
N ASN A 557 -37.02 -15.27 54.02
CA ASN A 557 -38.18 -15.21 53.11
C ASN A 557 -37.80 -14.78 51.68
N ASN A 558 -36.76 -13.94 51.51
CA ASN A 558 -36.22 -13.54 50.20
C ASN A 558 -35.60 -14.70 49.41
N LEU A 559 -35.38 -15.84 50.07
CA LEU A 559 -34.72 -17.03 49.55
C LEU A 559 -35.72 -17.96 48.86
N LEU A 560 -37.01 -17.89 49.25
CA LEU A 560 -38.11 -18.51 48.50
C LEU A 560 -38.27 -17.85 47.12
N ASP A 561 -38.18 -16.52 47.02
CA ASP A 561 -38.26 -15.81 45.72
C ASP A 561 -37.13 -16.14 44.73
N LEU A 562 -35.97 -16.60 45.23
CA LEU A 562 -34.83 -17.05 44.42
C LEU A 562 -34.94 -18.52 43.99
N LEU A 563 -35.71 -19.33 44.74
CA LEU A 563 -35.89 -20.76 44.51
C LEU A 563 -37.20 -21.08 43.79
N ASP A 564 -38.20 -20.22 43.92
CA ASP A 564 -39.55 -20.39 43.41
C ASP A 564 -39.95 -19.19 42.53
N GLY A 565 -40.20 -19.48 41.25
CA GLY A 565 -41.17 -18.72 40.46
C GLY A 565 -42.62 -19.09 40.82
N SER A 566 -42.84 -19.78 41.94
CA SER A 566 -44.13 -20.33 42.36
C SER A 566 -44.29 -20.28 43.88
N ASN A 567 -45.18 -19.43 44.36
CA ASN A 567 -45.56 -19.26 45.77
C ASN A 567 -45.97 -20.57 46.47
N ASP A 568 -45.03 -21.29 47.09
CA ASP A 568 -45.39 -22.39 48.00
C ASP A 568 -44.46 -22.44 49.22
N SER A 569 -44.96 -21.95 50.35
CA SER A 569 -44.20 -21.60 51.56
C SER A 569 -43.76 -22.80 52.42
N ASN A 570 -43.52 -23.96 51.82
CA ASN A 570 -42.98 -25.16 52.48
C ASN A 570 -41.89 -25.81 51.61
N SER A 571 -40.69 -25.21 51.60
CA SER A 571 -39.54 -25.80 50.92
C SER A 571 -38.89 -26.88 51.81
N ASN A 572 -39.19 -28.14 51.53
CA ASN A 572 -38.50 -29.28 52.13
C ASN A 572 -37.00 -29.21 51.79
N ALA A 573 -36.10 -29.46 52.75
CA ALA A 573 -34.65 -29.48 52.52
C ALA A 573 -34.25 -30.46 51.38
N GLN A 574 -35.09 -31.47 51.11
CA GLN A 574 -34.99 -32.37 49.97
C GLN A 574 -35.08 -31.65 48.61
N LYS A 575 -35.97 -30.65 48.43
CA LYS A 575 -36.10 -29.87 47.19
C LYS A 575 -34.84 -29.04 46.89
N LEU A 576 -34.22 -28.49 47.95
CA LEU A 576 -32.92 -27.81 47.85
C LEU A 576 -31.82 -28.80 47.43
N ILE A 577 -31.81 -30.03 47.96
CA ILE A 577 -30.87 -31.08 47.56
C ILE A 577 -31.10 -31.52 46.11
N ASP A 578 -32.35 -31.67 45.69
CA ASP A 578 -32.72 -32.09 44.33
C ASP A 578 -32.33 -31.05 43.26
N LEU A 579 -32.28 -29.76 43.60
CA LEU A 579 -31.75 -28.67 42.76
C LEU A 579 -30.22 -28.75 42.50
N PHE A 580 -29.48 -29.52 43.30
CA PHE A 580 -28.02 -29.67 43.19
C PHE A 580 -27.57 -31.08 42.78
N VAL A 581 -28.47 -32.07 42.76
CA VAL A 581 -28.19 -33.48 42.43
C VAL A 581 -28.68 -33.87 41.03
N ARG A 582 -29.60 -33.10 40.42
CA ARG A 582 -29.90 -33.13 38.98
C ARG A 582 -29.15 -32.03 38.24
#